data_AF-A0A3M1JIT2-F1
#
_entry.id   AF-A0A3M1JIT2-F1
#
_cell.length_a   1.000
_cell.length_b   1.000
_cell.length_c   1.000
_cell.angle_alpha   90.00
_cell.angle_beta   90.00
_cell.angle_gamma   90.00
#
_symmetry.space_group_name_H-M   'P 1'
#
loop_
_entity.id
_entity.type
_entity.pdbx_description
1 polymer ?
#
loop_
_entity_poly.entity_id
_entity_poly.type
_entity_poly.pdbx_seq_one_letter_code
_entity_poly.pdbx_strand_id
1 'polypeptide(L)' 'MLTNKSNQSLAGLAFPERIAAGIVAAIAGLFLLYGVGFAHSDILHNAAHDTRHAITAPCH' A
#
# COMPACT_ATOMS: atom_id res chain seq x y z
N MET A 1 -17.41 -5.89 -25.79
CA MET A 1 -17.47 -6.69 -24.54
C MET A 1 -17.09 -5.77 -23.39
N LEU A 2 -18.07 -5.03 -22.87
CA LEU A 2 -17.86 -4.05 -21.81
C LEU A 2 -17.97 -4.79 -20.47
N THR A 3 -16.86 -4.89 -19.74
CA THR A 3 -16.87 -5.46 -18.39
C THR A 3 -17.57 -4.49 -17.44
N ASN A 4 -18.67 -4.95 -16.86
CA ASN A 4 -19.46 -4.23 -15.86
C ASN A 4 -18.70 -4.24 -14.52
N LYS A 5 -18.12 -3.11 -14.12
CA LYS A 5 -17.43 -2.97 -12.84
C LYS A 5 -18.47 -2.67 -11.76
N SER A 6 -19.00 -3.70 -11.14
CA SER A 6 -19.85 -3.59 -9.97
C SER A 6 -19.04 -3.10 -8.76
N ASN A 7 -19.54 -2.10 -8.04
CA ASN A 7 -18.95 -1.61 -6.79
C ASN A 7 -19.14 -2.67 -5.70
N GLN A 8 -18.19 -3.60 -5.62
CA GLN A 8 -18.19 -4.68 -4.63
C GLN A 8 -17.82 -4.13 -3.25
N SER A 9 -18.80 -4.12 -2.34
CA SER A 9 -18.55 -3.88 -0.91
C SER A 9 -17.64 -4.99 -0.36
N LEU A 10 -16.58 -4.64 0.37
CA LEU A 10 -15.63 -5.60 0.95
C LEU A 10 -16.31 -6.69 1.78
N ALA A 11 -17.48 -6.41 2.35
CA ALA A 11 -18.26 -7.36 3.14
C ALA A 11 -18.82 -8.53 2.31
N GLY A 12 -19.03 -8.36 1.00
CA GLY A 12 -19.61 -9.38 0.10
C GLY A 12 -18.59 -10.24 -0.66
N LEU A 13 -17.30 -9.92 -0.57
CA LEU A 13 -16.26 -10.57 -1.36
C LEU A 13 -15.96 -11.99 -0.84
N ALA A 14 -15.76 -12.96 -1.73
CA ALA A 14 -15.45 -14.33 -1.36
C ALA A 14 -14.05 -14.43 -0.69
N PHE A 15 -13.85 -15.43 0.17
CA PHE A 15 -12.58 -15.63 0.87
C PHE A 15 -11.33 -15.62 -0.05
N PRO A 16 -11.28 -16.33 -1.20
CA PRO A 16 -10.09 -16.31 -2.07
C PRO A 16 -9.78 -14.93 -2.64
N GLU A 17 -10.80 -14.13 -2.96
CA GLU A 17 -10.62 -12.77 -3.47
C GLU A 17 -10.06 -11.83 -2.39
N ARG A 18 -10.46 -12.00 -1.13
CA ARG A 18 -9.87 -11.27 0.02
C ARG A 18 -8.40 -11.62 0.21
N ILE A 19 -8.06 -12.91 0.10
CA ILE A 19 -6.67 -13.37 0.19
C ILE A 19 -5.84 -12.81 -0.97
N ALA A 20 -6.37 -12.86 -2.20
CA ALA A 20 -5.69 -12.28 -3.36
C ALA A 20 -5.42 -10.77 -3.16
N ALA A 21 -6.41 -10.01 -2.70
CA ALA A 21 -6.24 -8.59 -2.37
C ALA A 21 -5.20 -8.38 -1.27
N GLY A 22 -5.21 -9.20 -0.21
CA GLY A 22 -4.24 -9.16 0.88
C GLY A 22 -2.81 -9.43 0.42
N ILE A 23 -2.61 -10.41 -0.47
CA ILE A 23 -1.30 -10.73 -1.06
C ILE A 23 -0.79 -9.55 -1.89
N VAL A 24 -1.64 -8.97 -2.74
CA VAL A 24 -1.25 -7.80 -3.55
C VAL A 24 -0.86 -6.62 -2.66
N ALA A 25 -1.65 -6.36 -1.61
CA ALA A 25 -1.33 -5.31 -0.64
C ALA A 25 -0.01 -5.59 0.10
N ALA A 26 0.24 -6.83 0.49
CA ALA A 26 1.49 -7.22 1.14
C ALA A 26 2.71 -7.05 0.23
N ILE A 27 2.60 -7.46 -1.04
CA ILE A 27 3.65 -7.26 -2.04
C ILE A 27 3.90 -5.78 -2.27
N ALA A 28 2.84 -4.97 -2.40
CA ALA A 28 2.97 -3.52 -2.56
C ALA A 28 3.64 -2.87 -1.34
N GLY A 29 3.25 -3.26 -0.13
CA GLY A 29 3.88 -2.79 1.11
C GLY A 29 5.35 -3.17 1.17
N LEU A 30 5.70 -4.42 0.84
CA LEU A 30 7.09 -4.86 0.78
C LEU A 30 7.88 -4.07 -0.26
N PHE A 31 7.32 -3.84 -1.44
CA PHE A 31 7.94 -3.03 -2.47
C PHE A 31 8.23 -1.61 -2.00
N LEU A 32 7.30 -0.98 -1.28
CA LEU A 32 7.52 0.37 -0.75
C LEU A 32 8.61 0.40 0.32
N LEU A 33 8.59 -0.56 1.27
CA LEU A 33 9.59 -0.63 2.35
C LEU A 33 11.00 -0.84 1.79
N TYR A 34 11.18 -1.84 0.93
CA TYR A 34 12.48 -2.15 0.34
C TYR A 34 12.87 -1.13 -0.74
N GLY A 35 11.91 -0.70 -1.55
CA GLY A 35 12.14 0.24 -2.64
C GLY A 35 12.69 1.57 -2.13
N VAL A 36 12.14 2.11 -1.04
CA VAL A 36 12.67 3.34 -0.46
C VAL A 36 13.92 3.11 0.40
N GLY A 37 13.97 2.01 1.16
CA GLY A 37 15.09 1.70 2.05
C GLY A 37 16.42 1.46 1.32
N PHE A 38 16.38 0.88 0.11
CA PHE A 38 17.55 0.56 -0.70
C PHE A 38 17.68 1.41 -1.97
N ALA A 39 16.86 2.45 -2.13
CA ALA A 39 17.03 3.38 -3.23
C ALA A 39 18.34 4.14 -3.11
N HIS A 40 19.06 4.25 -4.22
CA HIS A 40 20.23 5.15 -4.32
C HIS A 40 19.85 6.64 -4.26
N SER A 41 18.56 6.95 -4.48
CA SER A 41 18.05 8.31 -4.50
C SER A 41 17.83 8.83 -3.08
N ASP A 42 18.63 9.80 -2.66
CA ASP A 42 18.48 10.49 -1.36
C ASP A 42 17.09 11.10 -1.19
N ILE A 43 16.48 11.61 -2.28
CA ILE A 43 15.12 12.17 -2.27
C ILE A 43 14.11 11.14 -1.78
N LEU A 44 14.24 9.89 -2.23
CA LEU A 44 13.26 8.84 -1.93
C LEU A 44 13.41 8.39 -0.48
N HIS A 45 14.66 8.19 -0.05
CA HIS A 45 14.98 7.84 1.35
C HIS A 45 14.50 8.92 2.32
N ASN A 46 14.73 10.20 1.98
CA ASN A 46 14.26 11.34 2.78
C ASN A 46 12.73 11.41 2.83
N ALA A 47 12.03 11.15 1.73
CA ALA A 47 10.57 11.11 1.75
C ALA A 47 9.99 10.05 2.70
N ALA A 48 10.62 8.87 2.81
CA ALA A 48 10.23 7.88 3.84
C ALA A 48 10.58 8.35 5.25
N HIS A 49 11.73 9.01 5.42
CA HIS A 49 12.13 9.61 6.70
C HIS A 49 11.14 10.69 7.15
N ASP A 50 10.63 11.51 6.24
CA ASP A 50 9.63 12.54 6.53
C ASP A 50 8.27 11.94 6.85
N THR A 51 7.88 10.89 6.12
CA THR A 51 6.60 10.20 6.35
C THR A 51 6.54 9.63 7.77
N ARG A 52 7.60 8.97 8.27
CA ARG A 52 7.60 8.47 9.67
C ARG A 52 7.53 9.59 10.71
N HIS A 53 8.13 10.76 10.42
CA HIS A 53 8.04 11.92 11.29
C HIS A 53 6.62 12.51 11.28
N ALA A 54 5.96 12.53 10.12
CA ALA A 54 4.57 12.96 9.98
C ALA A 54 3.57 12.01 10.66
N ILE A 55 3.86 10.70 10.70
CA ILE A 55 3.01 9.69 11.37
C ILE A 55 3.16 9.76 12.91
N THR A 56 4.31 10.24 13.40
CA THR A 56 4.57 10.39 14.85
C THR A 56 4.24 11.80 15.36
N ALA A 57 4.06 12.77 14.47
CA ALA A 57 3.53 14.08 14.83
C ALA A 57 2.11 13.90 15.39
N PRO A 58 1.79 14.46 16.56
CA PRO A 58 0.45 14.33 17.11
C PRO A 58 -0.56 14.83 16.08
N CYS A 59 -1.56 14.00 15.81
CA CYS A 59 -2.81 14.44 15.21
C CYS A 59 -3.52 15.35 16.22
N HIS A 60 -3.06 16.60 16.30
CA HIS A 60 -3.89 17.71 16.73
C HIS A 60 -4.32 18.48 15.49
#